data_AF-A0A1B6ELH6-F1
#
_entry.id   AF-A0A1B6ELH6-F1
#
_cell.length_a   1.000
_cell.length_b   1.000
_cell.length_c   1.000
_cell.angle_alpha   90.00
_cell.angle_beta   90.00
_cell.angle_gamma   90.00
#
_symmetry.space_group_name_H-M   'P 1'
#
loop_
_entity.id
_entity.type
_entity.pdbx_description
1 polymer ?
#
loop_
_entity_poly.entity_id
_entity_poly.type
_entity_poly.pdbx_seq_one_letter_code
_entity_poly.pdbx_strand_id
1 'polypeptide(L)'
;HTNHCAVKILHRVAWDCKMPALLFQASLFRTFQCIFKSSVSDHKELVKFAVFIMRKFTEMAKKNKKIFMEILFWKSKKEEEELENGYGNVKSKSHSAKNVWQEEQEDELRRLAAEYERDTPEPDAVAWIMKNMIDQTRSRKAVIKKLKELYLVVGNIKPKPVSKTVEFSEEEIAELRSLFEQYKSAQDPMTCILGRLSTPRS
;
A
#
# COMPACT_ATOMS: atom_id res chain seq x y z
N HIS A 1 -28.64 -19.47 -2.83
CA HIS A 1 -27.41 -19.77 -3.59
C HIS A 1 -26.31 -18.72 -3.42
N THR A 2 -26.60 -17.42 -3.42
CA THR A 2 -25.60 -16.34 -3.31
C THR A 2 -24.68 -16.48 -2.08
N ASN A 3 -25.23 -16.79 -0.90
CA ASN A 3 -24.45 -16.97 0.32
C ASN A 3 -23.45 -18.14 0.23
N HIS A 4 -23.85 -19.24 -0.41
CA HIS A 4 -22.97 -20.39 -0.64
C HIS A 4 -21.78 -20.02 -1.54
N CYS A 5 -22.04 -19.29 -2.62
CA CYS A 5 -20.99 -18.80 -3.52
C CYS A 5 -20.02 -17.86 -2.81
N ALA A 6 -20.52 -16.92 -2.01
CA ALA A 6 -19.70 -16.00 -1.23
C ALA A 6 -18.82 -16.75 -0.22
N VAL A 7 -19.38 -17.69 0.54
CA VAL A 7 -18.61 -18.51 1.48
C VAL A 7 -17.54 -19.32 0.77
N LYS A 8 -17.84 -19.92 -0.38
CA LYS A 8 -16.82 -20.66 -1.13
C LYS A 8 -15.68 -19.77 -1.59
N ILE A 9 -15.95 -18.59 -2.13
CA ILE A 9 -14.89 -17.66 -2.57
C ILE A 9 -14.03 -17.24 -1.37
N LEU A 10 -14.66 -16.84 -0.26
CA LEU A 10 -13.95 -16.44 0.96
C LEU A 10 -13.15 -17.60 1.58
N HIS A 11 -13.70 -18.80 1.54
CA HIS A 11 -13.00 -20.01 1.98
C HIS A 11 -11.79 -20.32 1.10
N ARG A 12 -11.89 -20.20 -0.23
CA ARG A 12 -10.74 -20.36 -1.13
C ARG A 12 -9.63 -19.36 -0.82
N VAL A 13 -9.97 -18.09 -0.56
CA VAL A 13 -8.99 -17.07 -0.15
C VAL A 13 -8.30 -17.48 1.15
N ALA A 14 -9.06 -17.88 2.16
CA ALA A 14 -8.50 -18.22 3.46
C ALA A 14 -7.70 -19.53 3.48
N TRP A 15 -8.15 -20.54 2.74
CA TRP A 15 -7.60 -21.90 2.78
C TRP A 15 -6.66 -22.20 1.61
N ASP A 16 -7.12 -22.03 0.37
CA ASP A 16 -6.35 -22.40 -0.82
C ASP A 16 -5.21 -21.41 -1.06
N CYS A 17 -5.49 -20.12 -0.92
CA CYS A 17 -4.44 -19.10 -1.03
C CYS A 17 -3.61 -18.95 0.25
N LYS A 18 -4.02 -19.62 1.35
CA LYS A 18 -3.44 -19.49 2.68
C LYS A 18 -3.50 -18.07 3.23
N MET A 19 -4.54 -17.30 2.85
CA MET A 19 -4.69 -15.90 3.20
C MET A 19 -5.83 -15.57 4.16
N PRO A 20 -5.87 -16.16 5.38
CA PRO A 20 -6.95 -15.90 6.33
C PRO A 20 -6.91 -14.47 6.89
N ALA A 21 -5.73 -13.84 6.94
CA ALA A 21 -5.56 -12.53 7.57
C ALA A 21 -6.21 -11.38 6.79
N LEU A 22 -6.41 -11.54 5.48
CA LEU A 22 -7.18 -10.59 4.65
C LEU A 22 -8.65 -10.51 5.08
N LEU A 23 -9.15 -11.53 5.75
CA LEU A 23 -10.54 -11.61 6.21
C LEU A 23 -10.72 -11.12 7.65
N PHE A 24 -9.65 -10.68 8.33
CA PHE A 24 -9.74 -10.14 9.68
C PHE A 24 -10.14 -8.68 9.67
N GLN A 25 -11.36 -8.41 9.22
CA GLN A 25 -11.85 -7.04 9.07
C GLN A 25 -13.05 -6.80 9.98
N ALA A 26 -13.12 -5.59 10.57
CA ALA A 26 -14.17 -5.26 11.54
C ALA A 26 -15.57 -5.50 10.98
N SER A 27 -15.82 -5.09 9.72
CA SER A 27 -17.15 -5.24 9.11
C SER A 27 -17.54 -6.71 8.92
N LEU A 28 -16.58 -7.57 8.60
CA LEU A 28 -16.83 -9.00 8.46
C LEU A 28 -17.13 -9.63 9.83
N PHE A 29 -16.43 -9.21 10.89
CA PHE A 29 -16.72 -9.67 12.25
C PHE A 29 -18.09 -9.19 12.75
N ARG A 30 -18.50 -7.95 12.41
CA ARG A 30 -19.87 -7.48 12.66
C ARG A 30 -20.90 -8.36 11.95
N THR A 31 -20.61 -8.75 10.71
CA THR A 31 -21.45 -9.66 9.94
C THR A 31 -21.52 -11.03 10.59
N PHE A 32 -20.40 -11.57 11.08
CA PHE A 32 -20.38 -12.82 11.85
C PHE A 32 -21.21 -12.73 13.13
N GLN A 33 -21.19 -11.61 13.85
CA GLN A 33 -22.06 -11.39 15.01
C GLN A 33 -23.55 -11.47 14.64
N CYS A 34 -23.95 -10.89 13.51
CA CYS A 34 -25.32 -11.01 12.99
C CYS A 34 -25.65 -12.46 12.62
N ILE A 35 -24.73 -13.16 11.96
CA ILE A 35 -24.90 -14.58 11.58
C ILE A 35 -25.07 -15.46 12.82
N PHE A 36 -24.27 -15.27 13.87
CA PHE A 36 -24.37 -16.04 15.11
C PHE A 36 -25.66 -15.79 15.89
N LYS A 37 -26.25 -14.60 15.76
CA LYS A 37 -27.55 -14.27 16.37
C LYS A 37 -28.73 -14.78 15.55
N SER A 38 -28.53 -15.08 14.27
CA SER A 38 -29.61 -15.56 13.40
C SER A 38 -29.92 -17.04 13.67
N SER A 39 -31.20 -17.36 13.84
CA SER A 39 -31.71 -18.73 14.05
C SER A 39 -32.11 -19.43 12.75
N VAL A 40 -31.72 -18.89 11.59
CA VAL A 40 -32.10 -19.41 10.26
C VAL A 40 -31.26 -20.65 9.92
N SER A 41 -31.93 -21.78 9.64
CA SER A 41 -31.28 -23.07 9.36
C SER A 41 -30.30 -23.01 8.16
N ASP A 42 -30.57 -22.15 7.18
CA ASP A 42 -29.74 -22.00 5.97
C ASP A 42 -28.41 -21.28 6.22
N HIS A 43 -28.20 -20.68 7.40
CA HIS A 43 -26.94 -20.03 7.76
C HIS A 43 -25.92 -20.98 8.39
N LYS A 44 -26.20 -22.29 8.48
CA LYS A 44 -25.26 -23.29 9.05
C LYS A 44 -23.88 -23.25 8.40
N GLU A 45 -23.81 -23.04 7.09
CA GLU A 45 -22.54 -22.94 6.37
C GLU A 45 -21.77 -21.65 6.71
N LEU A 46 -22.48 -20.52 6.79
CA LEU A 46 -21.93 -19.22 7.20
C LEU A 46 -21.40 -19.28 8.64
N VAL A 47 -22.13 -19.94 9.55
CA VAL A 47 -21.70 -20.14 10.94
C VAL A 47 -20.41 -20.95 10.99
N LYS A 48 -20.31 -22.06 10.24
CA LYS A 48 -19.08 -22.87 10.17
C LYS A 48 -17.89 -22.05 9.66
N PHE A 49 -18.10 -21.26 8.61
CA PHE A 49 -17.07 -20.39 8.05
C PHE A 49 -16.64 -19.29 9.05
N ALA A 50 -17.59 -18.63 9.70
CA ALA A 50 -17.32 -17.63 10.71
C ALA A 50 -16.49 -18.21 11.89
N VAL A 51 -16.84 -19.41 12.37
CA VAL A 51 -16.07 -20.11 13.40
C VAL A 51 -14.65 -20.41 12.92
N PHE A 52 -14.47 -20.86 11.68
CA PHE A 52 -13.15 -21.11 11.10
C PHE A 52 -12.27 -19.85 11.10
N ILE A 53 -12.79 -18.72 10.62
CA ILE A 53 -12.06 -17.45 10.60
C ILE A 53 -11.75 -16.95 12.01
N MET A 54 -12.71 -17.03 12.95
CA MET A 54 -12.50 -16.62 14.34
C MET A 54 -11.43 -17.44 15.06
N ARG A 55 -11.36 -18.76 14.79
CA ARG A 55 -10.27 -19.62 15.30
C ARG A 55 -8.91 -19.18 14.76
N LYS A 56 -8.82 -18.94 13.45
CA LYS A 56 -7.58 -18.46 12.81
C LYS A 56 -7.16 -17.09 13.35
N PHE A 57 -8.11 -16.18 13.54
CA PHE A 57 -7.86 -14.89 14.15
C PHE A 57 -7.29 -15.03 15.57
N THR A 58 -7.89 -15.89 16.40
CA THR A 58 -7.44 -16.10 17.78
C THR A 58 -6.06 -16.78 17.84
N GLU A 59 -5.77 -17.73 16.95
CA GLU A 59 -4.45 -18.33 16.79
C GLU A 59 -3.38 -17.28 16.46
N MET A 60 -3.68 -16.37 15.53
CA MET A 60 -2.75 -15.30 15.15
C MET A 60 -2.63 -14.21 16.22
N ALA A 61 -3.72 -13.87 16.91
CA ALA A 61 -3.73 -12.90 18.01
C ALA A 61 -2.87 -13.35 19.20
N LYS A 62 -2.78 -14.66 19.45
CA LYS A 62 -1.86 -15.23 20.46
C LYS A 62 -0.39 -15.00 20.12
N LYS A 63 -0.03 -15.05 18.83
CA LYS A 63 1.34 -14.85 18.35
C LYS A 63 1.69 -13.37 18.21
N ASN A 64 0.74 -12.56 17.72
CA ASN A 64 0.95 -11.15 17.42
C ASN A 64 -0.24 -10.30 17.89
N LYS A 65 -0.04 -9.57 19.00
CA LYS A 65 -1.06 -8.66 19.57
C LYS A 65 -1.39 -7.48 18.67
N LYS A 66 -0.54 -7.12 17.69
CA LYS A 66 -0.82 -6.02 16.75
C LYS A 66 -2.00 -6.32 15.83
N ILE A 67 -2.40 -7.59 15.71
CA ILE A 67 -3.52 -7.98 14.84
C ILE A 67 -4.84 -7.30 15.19
N PHE A 68 -5.04 -6.86 16.43
CA PHE A 68 -6.23 -6.11 16.83
C PHE A 68 -6.30 -4.72 16.19
N MET A 69 -5.15 -4.05 16.03
CA MET A 69 -5.05 -2.77 15.33
C MET A 69 -5.28 -2.95 13.83
N GLU A 70 -4.74 -4.04 13.29
CA GLU A 70 -4.84 -4.41 11.89
C GLU A 70 -6.26 -4.70 11.40
N ILE A 71 -7.21 -4.96 12.31
CA ILE A 71 -8.64 -5.12 11.96
C ILE A 71 -9.22 -3.83 11.36
N LEU A 72 -8.62 -2.68 11.69
CA LEU A 72 -9.10 -1.35 11.28
C LEU A 72 -8.71 -1.00 9.84
N PHE A 73 -7.74 -1.70 9.25
CA PHE A 73 -7.17 -1.35 7.94
C PHE A 73 -7.35 -2.48 6.93
N TRP A 74 -7.37 -2.12 5.64
CA TRP A 74 -7.36 -3.09 4.55
C TRP A 74 -5.94 -3.58 4.32
N LYS A 75 -5.74 -4.89 4.40
CA LYS A 75 -4.44 -5.51 4.18
C LYS A 75 -4.16 -5.75 2.70
N SER A 76 -2.96 -5.43 2.29
CA SER A 76 -2.35 -5.85 1.04
C SER A 76 -1.71 -7.23 1.20
N LYS A 77 -1.53 -7.95 0.08
CA LYS A 77 -0.84 -9.26 0.05
C LYS A 77 0.55 -9.24 0.71
N LYS A 78 1.21 -8.09 0.70
CA LYS A 78 2.56 -7.93 1.24
C LYS A 78 2.57 -7.90 2.78
N GLU A 79 1.57 -7.28 3.38
CA GLU A 79 1.43 -7.19 4.84
C GLU A 79 1.07 -8.54 5.47
N GLU A 80 0.52 -9.45 4.68
CA GLU A 80 0.15 -10.78 5.13
C GLU A 80 1.37 -11.68 5.44
N GLU A 81 2.37 -11.66 4.57
CA GLU A 81 3.66 -12.32 4.81
C GLU A 81 4.37 -11.71 6.02
N GLU A 82 4.21 -10.40 6.25
CA GLU A 82 4.74 -9.68 7.41
C GLU A 82 4.00 -10.05 8.71
N LEU A 83 2.71 -10.35 8.63
CA LEU A 83 1.91 -10.79 9.78
C LEU A 83 2.20 -12.23 10.20
N GLU A 84 2.55 -13.11 9.26
CA GLU A 84 2.95 -14.49 9.56
C GLU A 84 4.40 -14.59 10.06
N ASN A 85 5.31 -13.80 9.49
CA ASN A 85 6.76 -13.87 9.79
C ASN A 85 7.28 -12.79 10.78
N GLY A 86 6.43 -11.86 11.19
CA GLY A 86 6.77 -10.75 12.06
C GLY A 86 7.17 -9.48 11.29
N TYR A 87 6.59 -8.34 11.69
CA TYR A 87 6.90 -7.02 11.16
C TYR A 87 8.42 -6.77 11.23
N GLY A 88 9.02 -6.41 10.09
CA GLY A 88 10.45 -6.08 10.00
C GLY A 88 11.38 -7.25 9.69
N ASN A 89 10.91 -8.51 9.66
CA ASN A 89 11.77 -9.65 9.33
C ASN A 89 11.76 -10.05 7.85
N VAL A 90 11.09 -9.26 7.01
CA VAL A 90 11.07 -9.47 5.56
C VAL A 90 12.39 -8.98 4.96
N LYS A 91 13.45 -9.78 5.16
CA LYS A 91 14.55 -9.91 4.19
C LYS A 91 13.96 -10.60 2.95
N SER A 92 13.03 -9.94 2.28
CA SER A 92 12.46 -10.43 1.03
C SER A 92 13.58 -10.51 0.01
N LYS A 93 13.72 -11.68 -0.62
CA LYS A 93 14.65 -11.91 -1.74
C LYS A 93 14.22 -11.20 -3.03
N SER A 94 13.24 -10.29 -2.96
CA SER A 94 12.82 -9.44 -4.07
C SER A 94 13.76 -8.24 -4.22
N HIS A 95 14.05 -7.87 -5.47
CA HIS A 95 14.74 -6.62 -5.81
C HIS A 95 14.04 -5.37 -5.22
N SER A 96 12.76 -5.44 -4.84
CA SER A 96 12.06 -4.35 -4.18
C SER A 96 12.43 -4.17 -2.71
N ALA A 97 12.82 -5.24 -2.01
CA ALA A 97 13.19 -5.18 -0.60
C ALA A 97 14.60 -4.59 -0.39
N LYS A 98 15.50 -4.83 -1.36
CA LYS A 98 16.79 -4.12 -1.46
C LYS A 98 16.65 -2.62 -1.69
N ASN A 99 15.46 -2.10 -1.96
CA ASN A 99 15.20 -0.67 -2.14
C ASN A 99 14.42 -0.05 -0.96
N VAL A 100 14.06 -0.84 0.05
CA VAL A 100 13.49 -0.30 1.30
C VAL A 100 14.64 0.33 2.08
N TRP A 101 14.46 1.61 2.43
CA TRP A 101 15.36 2.36 3.29
C TRP A 101 14.86 2.20 4.71
N GLN A 102 15.73 1.74 5.61
CA GLN A 102 15.42 1.73 7.05
C GLN A 102 15.60 3.13 7.62
N GLU A 103 14.95 3.41 8.75
CA GLU A 103 15.02 4.71 9.43
C GLU A 103 16.47 5.10 9.74
N GLU A 104 17.29 4.15 10.19
CA GLU A 104 18.70 4.37 10.49
C GLU A 104 19.51 4.77 9.24
N GLN A 105 19.15 4.21 8.08
CA GLN A 105 19.79 4.52 6.80
C GLN A 105 19.36 5.90 6.28
N GLU A 106 18.13 6.33 6.57
CA GLU A 106 17.68 7.68 6.25
C GLU A 106 18.38 8.73 7.13
N ASP A 107 18.55 8.44 8.42
CA ASP A 107 19.24 9.33 9.36
C ASP A 107 20.73 9.44 9.05
N GLU A 108 21.36 8.33 8.65
CA GLU A 108 22.70 8.35 8.10
C GLU A 108 22.79 9.27 6.88
N LEU A 109 21.85 9.14 5.94
CA LEU A 109 21.82 9.96 4.73
C LEU A 109 21.63 11.46 5.02
N ARG A 110 20.79 11.80 6.01
CA ARG A 110 20.61 13.19 6.50
C ARG A 110 21.90 13.74 7.10
N ARG A 111 22.59 12.95 7.93
CA ARG A 111 23.86 13.34 8.56
C ARG A 111 24.95 13.56 7.50
N LEU A 112 25.09 12.66 6.54
CA LEU A 112 26.07 12.76 5.46
C LEU A 112 25.78 13.97 4.56
N ALA A 113 24.52 14.25 4.24
CA ALA A 113 24.13 15.45 3.51
C ALA A 113 24.54 16.73 4.25
N ALA A 114 24.27 16.81 5.56
CA ALA A 114 24.64 17.95 6.38
C ALA A 114 26.16 18.10 6.53
N GLU A 115 26.92 17.01 6.55
CA GLU A 115 28.38 17.01 6.59
C GLU A 115 28.98 17.50 5.27
N TYR A 116 28.43 17.05 4.15
CA TYR A 116 28.84 17.53 2.83
C TYR A 116 28.58 19.03 2.64
N GLU A 117 27.45 19.55 3.14
CA GLU A 117 27.16 20.99 3.11
C GLU A 117 28.12 21.81 3.97
N ARG A 118 28.60 21.27 5.10
CA ARG A 118 29.56 21.95 5.97
C ARG A 118 30.96 22.01 5.38
N ASP A 119 31.46 20.88 4.88
CA ASP A 119 32.88 20.74 4.54
C ASP A 119 33.14 20.84 3.03
N THR A 120 32.10 20.74 2.18
CA THR A 120 32.17 20.69 0.70
C THR A 120 33.43 20.00 0.14
N PRO A 121 33.66 18.72 0.51
CA PRO A 121 34.95 18.06 0.27
C PRO A 121 35.20 17.67 -1.20
N GLU A 122 34.14 17.46 -2.01
CA GLU A 122 34.25 17.02 -3.41
C GLU A 122 33.19 17.69 -4.30
N PRO A 123 33.43 17.92 -5.61
CA PRO A 123 32.43 18.48 -6.53
C PRO A 123 31.19 17.60 -6.73
N ASP A 124 31.33 16.28 -6.54
CA ASP A 124 30.25 15.31 -6.70
C ASP A 124 29.72 14.83 -5.35
N ALA A 125 28.72 15.56 -4.83
CA ALA A 125 27.99 15.24 -3.61
C ALA A 125 27.58 13.77 -3.47
N VAL A 126 27.10 13.15 -4.55
CA VAL A 126 26.56 11.79 -4.48
C VAL A 126 27.69 10.77 -4.43
N ALA A 127 28.80 11.02 -5.14
CA ALA A 127 29.97 10.15 -5.07
C ALA A 127 30.54 10.13 -3.65
N TRP A 128 30.65 11.30 -3.03
CA TRP A 128 31.12 11.43 -1.65
C TRP A 128 30.17 10.74 -0.65
N ILE A 129 28.86 10.95 -0.75
CA ILE A 129 27.88 10.29 0.12
C ILE A 129 27.96 8.76 -0.04
N MET A 130 28.02 8.25 -1.28
CA MET A 130 28.12 6.81 -1.53
C MET A 130 29.38 6.18 -0.94
N LYS A 131 30.48 6.93 -0.91
CA LYS A 131 31.76 6.47 -0.33
C LYS A 131 31.72 6.39 1.20
N ASN A 132 30.97 7.30 1.84
CA ASN A 132 30.90 7.41 3.31
C ASN A 132 29.70 6.70 3.94
N MET A 133 28.80 6.14 3.13
CA MET A 133 27.73 5.27 3.63
C MET A 133 28.28 3.93 4.17
N ILE A 134 27.71 3.46 5.27
CA ILE A 134 27.97 2.14 5.88
C ILE A 134 27.59 1.02 4.90
N ASP A 135 26.45 1.14 4.21
CA ASP A 135 26.00 0.17 3.19
C ASP A 135 26.33 0.67 1.77
N GLN A 136 27.50 0.29 1.26
CA GLN A 136 27.95 0.64 -0.10
C GLN A 136 27.31 -0.22 -1.21
N THR A 137 26.37 -1.11 -0.89
CA THR A 137 25.73 -1.96 -1.90
C THR A 137 24.67 -1.22 -2.73
N ARG A 138 24.36 0.03 -2.38
CA ARG A 138 23.30 0.82 -3.00
C ARG A 138 23.77 1.52 -4.28
N SER A 139 22.90 1.52 -5.30
CA SER A 139 23.20 2.22 -6.55
C SER A 139 23.07 3.74 -6.40
N ARG A 140 23.86 4.48 -7.18
CA ARG A 140 23.80 5.96 -7.27
C ARG A 140 22.38 6.49 -7.52
N LYS A 141 21.64 5.82 -8.40
CA LYS A 141 20.26 6.19 -8.73
C LYS A 141 19.32 6.05 -7.52
N ALA A 142 19.51 5.03 -6.69
CA ALA A 142 18.71 4.83 -5.48
C ALA A 142 19.00 5.92 -4.42
N VAL A 143 20.28 6.27 -4.23
CA VAL A 143 20.70 7.36 -3.33
C VAL A 143 20.10 8.69 -3.78
N ILE A 144 20.22 9.05 -5.06
CA ILE A 144 19.62 10.30 -5.59
C ILE A 144 18.10 10.32 -5.42
N LYS A 145 17.42 9.20 -5.68
CA LYS A 145 15.96 9.10 -5.49
C LYS A 145 15.61 9.39 -4.02
N LYS A 146 16.36 8.81 -3.09
CA LYS A 146 16.09 8.97 -1.66
C LYS A 146 16.41 10.37 -1.15
N LEU A 147 17.53 10.97 -1.56
CA LEU A 147 17.85 12.37 -1.25
C LEU A 147 16.73 13.32 -1.66
N LYS A 148 16.15 13.12 -2.86
CA LYS A 148 15.00 13.90 -3.34
C LYS A 148 13.72 13.64 -2.54
N GLU A 149 13.47 12.40 -2.12
CA GLU A 149 12.32 12.05 -1.26
C GLU A 149 12.44 12.69 0.14
N LEU A 150 13.67 12.83 0.65
CA LEU A 150 13.96 13.48 1.94
C LEU A 150 14.10 15.01 1.83
N TYR A 151 13.88 15.58 0.65
CA TYR A 151 14.03 17.01 0.37
C TYR A 151 15.41 17.59 0.74
N LEU A 152 16.45 16.75 0.70
CA LEU A 152 17.83 17.17 0.96
C LEU A 152 18.42 17.81 -0.31
N VAL A 153 18.79 19.09 -0.23
CA VAL A 153 19.32 19.88 -1.35
C VAL A 153 20.85 19.79 -1.36
N VAL A 154 21.37 18.63 -1.73
CA VAL A 154 22.83 18.43 -1.77
C VAL A 154 23.38 18.73 -3.17
N GLY A 155 24.24 19.74 -3.28
CA GLY A 155 24.84 20.19 -4.54
C GLY A 155 23.80 20.61 -5.58
N ASN A 156 23.87 20.06 -6.80
CA ASN A 156 22.93 20.35 -7.90
C ASN A 156 21.62 19.51 -7.86
N ILE A 157 21.39 18.72 -6.81
CA ILE A 157 20.22 17.86 -6.70
C ILE A 157 19.03 18.69 -6.24
N LYS A 158 18.19 19.10 -7.20
CA LYS A 158 16.89 19.70 -6.89
C LYS A 158 15.89 18.60 -6.52
N PRO A 159 15.11 18.76 -5.43
CA PRO A 159 14.03 17.84 -5.09
C PRO A 159 13.05 17.74 -6.26
N LYS A 160 12.44 16.57 -6.45
CA LYS A 160 11.32 16.49 -7.39
C LYS A 160 10.20 17.35 -6.81
N PRO A 161 9.55 18.23 -7.60
CA PRO A 161 8.28 18.79 -7.16
C PRO A 161 7.38 17.60 -6.82
N VAL A 162 6.70 17.68 -5.68
CA VAL A 162 5.65 16.73 -5.31
C VAL A 162 4.81 16.54 -6.56
N SER A 163 4.64 15.29 -7.00
CA SER A 163 3.71 14.96 -8.09
C SER A 163 2.36 15.48 -7.64
N LYS A 164 2.00 16.70 -8.06
CA LYS A 164 0.68 17.25 -7.82
C LYS A 164 -0.24 16.28 -8.54
N THR A 165 -0.89 15.38 -7.81
CA THR A 165 -2.19 14.88 -8.22
C THR A 165 -2.97 16.15 -8.44
N VAL A 166 -3.16 16.56 -9.69
CA VAL A 166 -3.86 17.80 -9.96
C VAL A 166 -5.29 17.52 -9.57
N GLU A 167 -5.69 18.03 -8.40
CA GLU A 167 -7.06 17.95 -7.94
C GLU A 167 -7.93 18.61 -9.00
N PHE A 168 -8.99 17.93 -9.41
CA PHE A 168 -9.98 18.50 -10.32
C PHE A 168 -10.65 19.66 -9.60
N SER A 169 -10.66 20.82 -10.25
CA SER A 169 -11.50 21.94 -9.82
C SER A 169 -12.98 21.57 -9.91
N GLU A 170 -13.84 22.27 -9.17
CA GLU A 170 -15.29 22.06 -9.21
C GLU A 170 -15.84 22.24 -10.64
N GLU A 171 -15.27 23.18 -11.40
CA GLU A 171 -15.61 23.41 -12.80
C GLU A 171 -15.25 22.21 -13.69
N GLU A 172 -14.04 21.65 -13.53
CA GLU A 172 -13.62 20.46 -14.27
C GLU A 172 -14.47 19.22 -13.89
N ILE A 173 -14.87 19.08 -12.62
CA ILE A 173 -15.77 18.01 -12.17
C ILE A 173 -17.15 18.16 -12.81
N ALA A 174 -17.69 19.38 -12.86
CA ALA A 174 -18.98 19.66 -13.47
C ALA A 174 -18.95 19.39 -14.99
N GLU A 175 -17.87 19.79 -15.66
CA GLU A 175 -17.63 19.50 -17.08
C GLU A 175 -17.57 17.99 -17.33
N LEU A 176 -16.77 17.25 -16.54
CA LEU A 176 -16.68 15.79 -16.63
C LEU A 176 -18.02 15.09 -16.43
N ARG A 177 -18.82 15.53 -15.44
CA ARG A 177 -20.15 14.98 -15.19
C ARG A 177 -21.09 15.23 -16.36
N SER A 178 -21.05 16.43 -16.95
CA SER A 178 -21.85 16.78 -18.12
C SER A 178 -21.46 15.97 -19.36
N LEU A 179 -20.16 15.85 -19.64
CA LEU A 179 -19.65 15.06 -20.76
C LEU A 179 -19.95 13.58 -20.58
N PHE A 180 -19.82 13.05 -19.36
CA PHE A 180 -20.19 11.67 -19.07
C PHE A 180 -21.68 11.41 -19.35
N GLU A 181 -22.57 12.28 -18.89
CA GLU A 181 -24.01 12.09 -19.11
C GLU A 181 -24.39 12.14 -20.59
N GLN A 182 -23.69 12.95 -21.39
CA GLN A 182 -23.89 13.05 -22.84
C GLN A 182 -23.35 11.83 -23.61
N TYR A 183 -22.21 11.26 -23.20
CA TYR A 183 -21.51 10.22 -23.96
C TYR A 183 -21.55 8.83 -23.32
N LYS A 184 -22.24 8.61 -22.20
CA LYS A 184 -22.34 7.30 -21.52
C LYS A 184 -22.87 6.16 -22.40
N SER A 185 -23.64 6.48 -23.44
CA SER A 185 -24.20 5.52 -24.40
C SER A 185 -23.39 5.40 -25.69
N ALA A 186 -22.30 6.15 -25.84
CA ALA A 186 -21.41 6.03 -26.98
C ALA A 186 -20.66 4.70 -26.95
N GLN A 187 -20.20 4.24 -28.11
CA GLN A 187 -19.42 3.00 -28.22
C GLN A 187 -18.05 3.11 -27.55
N ASP A 188 -17.50 4.32 -27.45
CA ASP A 188 -16.31 4.65 -26.66
C ASP A 188 -16.50 5.98 -25.92
N PRO A 189 -17.17 5.94 -24.75
CA PRO A 189 -17.44 7.14 -23.94
C PRO A 189 -16.15 7.86 -23.53
N MET A 190 -15.07 7.11 -23.26
CA MET A 190 -13.81 7.67 -22.76
C MET A 190 -13.10 8.51 -23.81
N THR A 191 -13.00 8.01 -25.04
CA THR A 191 -12.39 8.78 -26.14
C THR A 191 -13.21 10.04 -26.46
N CYS A 192 -14.54 9.96 -26.39
CA CYS A 192 -15.40 11.13 -26.58
C CYS A 192 -15.23 12.19 -25.47
N ILE A 193 -15.09 11.76 -24.22
CA ILE A 193 -14.90 12.66 -23.08
C ILE A 193 -13.51 13.30 -23.15
N LEU A 194 -12.45 12.50 -23.32
CA LEU A 194 -11.06 12.99 -23.36
C LEU A 194 -10.80 13.95 -24.54
N GLY A 195 -11.44 13.72 -25.69
CA GLY A 195 -11.34 14.60 -26.86
C GLY A 195 -12.06 15.95 -26.70
N ARG A 196 -12.89 16.12 -25.67
CA ARG A 196 -13.73 17.32 -25.46
C ARG A 196 -13.50 18.01 -24.11
N LEU A 197 -12.54 17.56 -23.32
CA LEU A 197 -12.16 18.24 -22.09
C LEU A 197 -11.46 19.56 -22.39
N SER A 198 -11.84 20.61 -21.67
CA SER A 198 -11.20 21.93 -21.76
C SER A 198 -9.72 21.88 -21.35
N THR A 199 -9.38 21.03 -20.39
CA THR A 199 -7.99 20.75 -19.99
C THR A 199 -7.59 19.34 -20.44
N PRO A 200 -6.65 19.18 -21.39
CA PRO A 200 -6.18 17.86 -21.79
C PRO A 200 -5.46 17.18 -20.62
N ARG A 201 -5.91 15.97 -20.26
CA ARG A 201 -5.32 15.14 -19.20
C ARG A 201 -4.89 13.80 -19.80
N SER A 202 -3.70 13.32 -19.40
CA SER A 202 -3.11 12.04 -19.82
C SER A 202 -3.26 10.96 -18.75
#